data_AF-A0A7S3HJ53-F1
#
_entry.id   AF-A0A7S3HJ53-F1
#
_cell.length_a   1.000
_cell.length_b   1.000
_cell.length_c   1.000
_cell.angle_alpha   90.00
_cell.angle_beta   90.00
_cell.angle_gamma   90.00
#
_symmetry.space_group_name_H-M   'P 1'
#
loop_
_entity.id
_entity.type
_entity.pdbx_description
1 polymer ?
#
loop_
_entity_poly.entity_id
_entity_poly.type
_entity_poly.pdbx_seq_one_letter_code
_entity_poly.pdbx_strand_id
1 'polypeptide(L)'
;WQSLANTSWAFANLELMDLPLLQAISSKALIMLANFEPSGWHRRDLVALAMGLLGIAWAHSFLTVDLVDLGIALEGNLRRVGLEVQRRDALALEKDSRDHTGEELAAQWMK
;
A
#
# COMPACT_ATOMS: atom_id res chain seq x y z
N TRP A 1 10.71 0.34 0.15
CA TRP A 1 9.62 -0.23 -0.68
C TRP A 1 9.94 -0.14 -2.16
N GLN A 2 10.05 1.08 -2.72
CA GLN A 2 10.28 1.26 -4.16
C GLN A 2 11.47 0.47 -4.71
N SER A 3 12.63 0.50 -4.05
CA SER A 3 13.83 -0.21 -4.53
C SER A 3 13.64 -1.73 -4.55
N LEU A 4 13.03 -2.31 -3.50
CA LEU A 4 12.79 -3.76 -3.43
C LEU A 4 11.79 -4.21 -4.51
N ALA A 5 10.70 -3.44 -4.69
CA ALA A 5 9.72 -3.71 -5.72
C ALA A 5 10.32 -3.59 -7.13
N ASN A 6 11.09 -2.53 -7.40
CA ASN A 6 11.73 -2.32 -8.69
C ASN A 6 12.73 -3.43 -9.02
N THR A 7 13.56 -3.85 -8.05
CA THR A 7 14.51 -4.95 -8.26
C THR A 7 13.78 -6.27 -8.50
N SER A 8 12.79 -6.60 -7.67
CA SER A 8 11.99 -7.83 -7.84
C SER A 8 11.29 -7.86 -9.21
N TRP A 9 10.72 -6.72 -9.63
CA TRP A 9 10.06 -6.57 -10.92
C TRP A 9 11.04 -6.70 -12.10
N ALA A 10 12.24 -6.12 -12.00
CA ALA A 10 13.25 -6.22 -13.04
C ALA A 10 13.68 -7.69 -13.28
N PHE A 11 13.88 -8.46 -12.21
CA PHE A 11 14.23 -9.88 -12.32
C PHE A 11 13.11 -10.70 -12.95
N ALA A 12 11.84 -10.41 -12.59
CA ALA A 12 10.69 -11.05 -13.21
C ALA A 12 10.58 -10.75 -14.72
N ASN A 13 10.78 -9.50 -15.15
CA ASN A 13 10.74 -9.15 -16.58
C ASN A 13 11.89 -9.76 -17.39
N LEU A 14 13.02 -10.03 -16.75
CA LEU A 14 14.16 -10.70 -17.37
C LEU A 14 14.03 -12.22 -17.31
N GLU A 15 12.97 -12.76 -16.71
CA GLU A 15 12.76 -14.19 -16.46
C GLU A 15 13.95 -14.83 -15.72
N LEU A 16 14.64 -14.04 -14.88
CA LEU A 16 15.81 -14.48 -14.12
C LEU A 16 15.39 -14.94 -12.72
N MET A 17 15.56 -16.24 -12.48
CA MET A 17 15.31 -16.85 -11.17
C MET A 17 16.59 -16.88 -10.32
N ASP A 18 16.89 -15.75 -9.67
CA ASP A 18 17.89 -15.68 -8.60
C ASP A 18 17.21 -15.95 -7.25
N LEU A 19 17.10 -17.23 -6.90
CA LEU A 19 16.38 -17.66 -5.71
C LEU A 19 16.95 -17.06 -4.41
N PRO A 20 18.28 -17.01 -4.18
CA PRO A 20 18.85 -16.33 -3.01
C PRO A 20 18.47 -14.85 -2.92
N LEU A 21 18.51 -14.11 -4.03
CA LEU A 21 18.13 -12.70 -4.05
C LEU A 21 16.64 -12.51 -3.74
N LEU A 22 15.77 -13.32 -4.37
CA LEU A 22 14.31 -13.24 -4.18
C LEU A 22 13.92 -13.58 -2.73
N GLN A 23 14.60 -14.56 -2.12
CA GLN A 23 14.44 -14.87 -0.70
C GLN A 23 14.91 -13.73 0.22
N ALA A 24 16.02 -13.05 -0.12
CA ALA A 24 16.50 -11.89 0.62
C ALA A 24 15.54 -10.71 0.53
N ILE A 25 14.99 -10.44 -0.67
CA ILE A 25 13.95 -9.41 -0.89
C ILE A 25 12.71 -9.75 -0.06
N SER A 26 12.25 -10.99 -0.09
CA SER A 26 11.09 -11.47 0.68
C SER A 26 11.28 -11.30 2.18
N SER A 27 12.44 -11.73 2.70
CA SER A 27 12.78 -11.61 4.11
C SER A 27 12.81 -10.14 4.55
N LYS A 28 13.38 -9.26 3.72
CA LYS A 28 13.38 -7.82 4.00
C LYS A 28 11.98 -7.22 3.96
N ALA A 29 11.16 -7.60 2.98
CA ALA A 29 9.78 -7.15 2.86
C ALA A 29 8.95 -7.57 4.08
N LEU A 30 9.07 -8.81 4.54
CA LEU A 30 8.42 -9.32 5.74
C LEU A 30 8.75 -8.48 6.99
N ILE A 31 10.03 -8.19 7.22
CA ILE A 31 10.45 -7.35 8.37
C ILE A 31 9.85 -5.95 8.28
N MET A 32 9.80 -5.36 7.09
CA MET A 32 9.24 -4.04 6.90
C MET A 32 7.71 -4.04 7.10
N LEU A 33 7.02 -5.07 6.61
CA LEU A 33 5.58 -5.26 6.75
C LEU A 33 5.17 -5.47 8.21
N ALA A 34 5.97 -6.23 8.98
CA ALA A 34 5.71 -6.47 10.40
C ALA A 34 5.74 -5.17 11.23
N ASN A 35 6.56 -4.20 10.82
CA ASN A 35 6.69 -2.89 11.49
C ASN A 35 5.89 -1.77 10.81
N PHE A 36 5.05 -2.11 9.82
CA PHE A 36 4.29 -1.10 9.08
C PHE A 36 3.09 -0.60 9.87
N GLU A 37 2.99 0.73 10.03
CA GLU A 37 1.89 1.42 10.71
C GLU A 37 1.24 2.44 9.75
N PRO A 38 0.05 2.14 9.17
CA PRO A 38 -0.57 2.95 8.13
C PRO A 38 -0.99 4.36 8.58
N SER A 39 -1.31 4.54 9.85
CA SER A 39 -1.89 5.78 10.38
C SER A 39 -1.00 7.01 10.16
N GLY A 40 0.32 6.84 10.18
CA GLY A 40 1.31 7.93 10.01
C GLY A 40 1.66 8.31 8.57
N TRP A 41 1.13 7.61 7.55
CA TRP A 41 1.57 7.77 6.16
C TRP A 41 0.68 8.75 5.39
N HIS A 42 1.11 9.35 4.28
CA HIS A 42 0.18 10.08 3.41
C HIS A 42 -0.54 9.12 2.44
N ARG A 43 -1.72 9.50 1.93
CA ARG A 43 -2.51 8.69 0.98
C ARG A 43 -1.69 8.26 -0.24
N ARG A 44 -0.87 9.17 -0.78
CA ARG A 44 0.01 8.89 -1.92
C ARG A 44 1.03 7.80 -1.59
N ASP A 45 1.60 7.83 -0.39
CA ASP A 45 2.62 6.86 0.05
C ASP A 45 2.01 5.48 0.30
N LEU A 46 0.77 5.44 0.82
CA LEU A 46 -0.01 4.22 0.99
C LEU A 46 -0.30 3.55 -0.36
N VAL A 47 -0.67 4.33 -1.38
CA VAL A 47 -0.88 3.82 -2.75
C VAL A 47 0.43 3.30 -3.35
N ALA A 48 1.53 4.05 -3.21
CA ALA A 48 2.84 3.63 -3.69
C ALA A 48 3.32 2.33 -3.02
N LEU A 49 3.08 2.19 -1.72
CA LEU A 49 3.33 0.96 -0.98
C LEU A 49 2.52 -0.20 -1.57
N ALA A 50 1.20 -0.04 -1.73
CA ALA A 50 0.34 -1.08 -2.28
C ALA A 50 0.81 -1.55 -3.66
N MET A 51 1.20 -0.63 -4.53
CA MET A 51 1.76 -0.96 -5.86
C MET A 51 3.08 -1.72 -5.74
N GLY A 52 3.94 -1.34 -4.80
CA GLY A 52 5.18 -2.06 -4.53
C GLY A 52 4.96 -3.49 -4.02
N LEU A 53 3.98 -3.70 -3.14
CA LEU A 53 3.59 -5.02 -2.65
C LEU A 53 3.04 -5.91 -3.77
N LEU A 54 2.20 -5.35 -4.64
CA LEU A 54 1.69 -6.04 -5.82
C LEU A 54 2.81 -6.45 -6.78
N GLY A 55 3.81 -5.60 -6.99
CA GLY A 55 4.97 -5.91 -7.84
C GLY A 55 5.80 -7.09 -7.32
N ILE A 56 6.03 -7.16 -6.01
CA ILE A 56 6.73 -8.29 -5.37
C ILE A 56 5.89 -9.58 -5.48
N ALA A 57 4.58 -9.48 -5.21
CA ALA A 57 3.65 -10.61 -5.33
C ALA A 57 3.64 -11.20 -6.74
N TRP A 58 3.55 -10.34 -7.76
CA TRP A 58 3.59 -10.74 -9.16
C TRP A 58 4.91 -11.42 -9.52
N ALA A 59 6.04 -10.82 -9.16
CA ALA A 59 7.36 -11.40 -9.45
C ALA A 59 7.50 -12.82 -8.88
N HIS A 60 7.03 -13.03 -7.64
CA HIS A 60 7.05 -14.35 -7.01
C HIS A 60 6.09 -15.35 -7.67
N SER A 61 4.90 -14.91 -8.07
CA SER A 61 3.94 -15.76 -8.79
C SER A 61 4.44 -16.17 -10.17
N PHE A 62 5.11 -15.27 -10.90
CA PHE A 62 5.65 -15.56 -12.23
C PHE A 62 6.86 -16.50 -12.18
N LEU A 63 7.71 -16.35 -11.16
CA LEU A 63 8.91 -17.18 -10.96
C LEU A 63 8.66 -18.42 -10.09
N THR A 64 7.38 -18.73 -9.81
CA THR A 64 6.92 -19.89 -8.99
C THR A 64 7.62 -20.02 -7.63
N VAL A 65 8.00 -18.90 -7.02
CA VAL A 65 8.66 -18.87 -5.71
C VAL A 65 7.59 -18.89 -4.62
N ASP A 66 7.34 -20.08 -4.07
CA ASP A 66 6.28 -20.30 -3.08
C ASP A 66 6.74 -19.98 -1.65
N LEU A 67 6.26 -18.86 -1.11
CA LEU A 67 6.54 -18.39 0.25
C LEU A 67 5.22 -18.05 0.95
N VAL A 68 4.64 -19.03 1.62
CA VAL A 68 3.33 -18.92 2.31
C VAL A 68 3.26 -17.70 3.24
N ASP A 69 4.30 -17.48 4.05
CA ASP A 69 4.37 -16.35 4.98
C ASP A 69 4.35 -14.99 4.28
N LEU A 70 5.00 -14.90 3.10
CA LEU A 70 4.99 -13.69 2.30
C LEU A 70 3.60 -13.42 1.75
N GLY A 71 2.90 -14.44 1.24
CA GLY A 71 1.53 -14.31 0.75
C GLY A 71 0.58 -13.76 1.81
N ILE A 72 0.59 -14.35 3.01
CA ILE A 72 -0.23 -13.92 4.15
C ILE A 72 0.09 -12.47 4.55
N ALA A 73 1.38 -12.12 4.63
CA ALA A 73 1.80 -10.77 5.00
C ALA A 73 1.38 -9.73 3.96
N LEU A 74 1.49 -10.05 2.66
CA LEU A 74 1.09 -9.16 1.58
C LEU A 74 -0.42 -8.90 1.60
N GLU A 75 -1.24 -9.95 1.71
CA GLU A 75 -2.70 -9.82 1.77
C GLU A 75 -3.13 -8.98 2.98
N GLY A 76 -2.62 -9.31 4.16
CA GLY A 76 -2.95 -8.61 5.40
C GLY A 76 -2.62 -7.12 5.34
N ASN A 77 -1.47 -6.76 4.77
CA ASN A 77 -1.06 -5.36 4.68
C ASN A 77 -1.79 -4.59 3.57
N LEU A 78 -2.09 -5.22 2.43
CA LEU A 78 -2.96 -4.61 1.40
C LEU A 78 -4.35 -4.29 1.97
N ARG A 79 -4.92 -5.19 2.78
CA ARG A 79 -6.19 -4.95 3.47
C ARG A 79 -6.10 -3.76 4.44
N ARG A 80 -5.04 -3.69 5.26
CA ARG A 80 -4.81 -2.57 6.19
C ARG A 80 -4.69 -1.23 5.46
N VAL A 81 -3.97 -1.20 4.33
CA VAL A 81 -3.86 -0.01 3.47
C VAL A 81 -5.23 0.39 2.93
N GLY A 82 -6.01 -0.56 2.41
CA GLY A 82 -7.35 -0.29 1.88
C GLY A 82 -8.28 0.35 2.92
N LEU A 83 -8.29 -0.20 4.14
CA LEU A 83 -9.08 0.35 5.26
C LEU A 83 -8.65 1.76 5.65
N GLU A 84 -7.34 2.05 5.69
CA GLU A 84 -6.86 3.40 6.04
C GLU A 84 -7.17 4.43 4.93
N VAL A 85 -7.10 4.03 3.66
CA VAL A 85 -7.53 4.89 2.55
C VAL A 85 -9.02 5.20 2.66
N GLN A 86 -9.86 4.18 2.89
CA GLN A 86 -11.30 4.38 3.08
C GLN A 86 -11.61 5.31 4.26
N ARG A 87 -10.91 5.13 5.40
CA ARG A 87 -11.07 5.99 6.58
C ARG A 87 -10.78 7.45 6.24
N ARG A 88 -9.72 7.72 5.47
CA ARG A 88 -9.34 9.08 5.06
C ARG A 88 -10.31 9.71 4.09
N ASP A 89 -10.77 8.93 3.12
CA ASP A 89 -11.75 9.39 2.14
C ASP A 89 -13.08 9.75 2.86
N ALA A 90 -13.49 8.96 3.87
CA ALA A 90 -14.65 9.28 4.72
C ALA A 90 -14.47 10.58 5.53
N LEU A 91 -13.30 10.78 6.16
CA LEU A 91 -12.99 12.01 6.92
C LEU A 91 -12.95 13.26 6.01
N ALA A 92 -12.45 13.11 4.78
CA ALA A 92 -12.44 14.19 3.81
C ALA A 92 -13.86 14.61 3.41
N LEU A 93 -14.75 13.65 3.16
CA LEU A 93 -16.16 13.89 2.86
C LEU A 93 -16.90 14.56 4.04
N GLU A 94 -16.65 14.11 5.27
CA GLU A 94 -17.25 14.72 6.46
C GLU A 94 -16.79 16.17 6.66
N LYS A 95 -15.51 16.46 6.41
CA LYS A 95 -14.99 17.82 6.45
C LYS A 95 -15.65 18.71 5.40
N ASP A 96 -15.71 18.25 4.16
CA ASP A 96 -16.30 18.99 3.03
C ASP A 96 -17.79 19.32 3.29
N SER A 97 -18.55 18.36 3.83
CA SER A 97 -19.97 18.57 4.20
C SER A 97 -20.17 19.62 5.30
N ARG A 98 -19.29 19.66 6.31
CA ARG A 98 -19.32 20.67 7.38
C ARG A 98 -18.98 22.07 6.86
N ASP A 99 -17.98 22.16 5.99
CA ASP A 99 -17.54 23.43 5.40
C ASP A 99 -18.67 24.05 4.54
N HIS A 100 -19.32 23.25 3.69
CA HIS A 100 -20.49 23.69 2.88
C HIS A 100 -21.69 24.10 3.75
N THR A 101 -22.01 23.33 4.79
CA THR A 101 -23.11 23.67 5.71
C THR A 101 -22.82 24.98 6.46
N GLY A 102 -21.57 25.19 6.86
CA GLY A 102 -21.13 26.43 7.51
C GLY A 102 -21.23 27.65 6.59
N GLU A 103 -20.86 27.51 5.33
CA GLU A 103 -21.02 28.57 4.31
C GLU A 103 -22.50 28.90 4.05
N GLU A 104 -23.37 27.88 3.95
CA GLU A 104 -24.81 28.09 3.77
C GLU A 104 -25.45 28.82 4.96
N LEU A 105 -25.12 28.42 6.19
CA LEU A 105 -25.62 29.07 7.41
C LEU A 105 -25.11 30.52 7.52
N ALA A 106 -23.83 30.77 7.19
CA ALA A 106 -23.27 32.12 7.16
C ALA A 106 -23.97 33.00 6.11
N ALA A 107 -24.26 32.46 4.92
CA ALA A 107 -24.98 33.16 3.86
C ALA A 107 -26.45 33.45 4.24
N GLN A 108 -27.08 32.58 5.05
CA GLN A 108 -28.44 32.76 5.53
C GLN A 108 -28.57 33.88 6.57
N TRP A 109 -27.54 34.10 7.39
CA TRP A 109 -27.51 35.19 8.39
C TRP A 109 -27.15 36.57 7.83
N MET A 110 -26.63 36.64 6.59
CA MET A 110 -26.31 37.90 5.90
C MET A 110 -27.46 38.45 5.03
N LYS A 111 -28.59 37.74 4.93
CA LYS A 111 -29.82 38.19 4.27
C LYS A 111 -30.83 38.70 5.30
#